data_AF-Q2NHI9-F1
#
_entry.id   AF-Q2NHI9-F1
#
_cell.length_a   1.000
_cell.length_b   1.000
_cell.length_c   1.000
_cell.angle_alpha   90.00
_cell.angle_beta   90.00
_cell.angle_gamma   90.00
#
_symmetry.space_group_name_H-M   'P 1'
#
loop_
_entity.id
_entity.type
_entity.pdbx_description
1 polymer ?
#
loop_
_entity_poly.entity_id
_entity_poly.type
_entity_poly.pdbx_seq_one_letter_code
_entity_poly.pdbx_strand_id
1 'polypeptide(L)'
;MVRDKHVIEALGKTRVTIENGKVSNVEKPLIEYCPIFAKYRNIEEITPELVRENIQFRIDDFGMCTKNRQIKMSDMLSVGISEILRSNLEVGNIDCVVGACEGVGTLLMTDADIVQGVGGRASGLVSTTPIPEVMEKIGIENVLDAQTAQLNPIKGLEKAINEGYKNIAITILPSPLIKKIREYDLPSDVNVYLFVAHTTGISMDETKDVFKYADIVTSCASKNIRDYASKIKPYYYGSSVPIYAVSDMGRKFLDTRLEKIGKSLSTNKYPQENNNIPNPLV
;
A
#
# COMPACT_ATOMS: atom_id res chain seq x y z
N MET A 1 -28.29 4.07 11.46
CA MET A 1 -27.40 4.05 10.29
C MET A 1 -26.01 4.44 10.75
N VAL A 2 -24.98 3.70 10.33
CA VAL A 2 -23.59 4.10 10.58
C VAL A 2 -23.33 5.38 9.78
N ARG A 3 -22.73 6.39 10.40
CA ARG A 3 -22.35 7.64 9.71
C ARG A 3 -21.22 7.32 8.74
N ASP A 4 -21.41 7.57 7.45
CA ASP A 4 -20.37 7.47 6.43
C ASP A 4 -19.20 8.37 6.82
N LYS A 5 -18.06 7.73 7.14
CA LYS A 5 -16.85 8.41 7.55
C LYS A 5 -15.62 7.57 7.24
N HIS A 6 -14.72 8.17 6.48
CA HIS A 6 -13.45 7.57 6.09
C HIS A 6 -12.32 8.52 6.47
N VAL A 7 -11.25 7.97 7.04
CA VAL A 7 -10.04 8.72 7.39
C VAL A 7 -8.87 8.05 6.71
N ILE A 8 -8.14 8.84 5.93
CA ILE A 8 -6.99 8.39 5.16
C ILE A 8 -5.79 9.32 5.40
N GLU A 9 -4.59 8.81 5.13
CA GLU A 9 -3.37 9.59 4.98
C GLU A 9 -2.98 9.60 3.51
N ALA A 10 -3.17 10.75 2.86
CA ALA A 10 -2.86 10.95 1.46
C ALA A 10 -1.61 11.84 1.30
N LEU A 11 -1.32 12.28 0.08
CA LEU A 11 -0.23 13.17 -0.34
C LEU A 11 0.50 13.87 0.81
N GLY A 12 1.78 13.59 0.95
CA GLY A 12 2.61 14.13 2.02
C GLY A 12 2.21 13.71 3.43
N LYS A 13 1.62 12.51 3.56
CA LYS A 13 1.10 11.96 4.82
C LYS A 13 0.09 12.92 5.48
N THR A 14 -0.70 13.60 4.65
CA THR A 14 -1.76 14.49 5.10
C THR A 14 -2.96 13.67 5.53
N ARG A 15 -3.43 13.86 6.76
CA ARG A 15 -4.67 13.25 7.24
C ARG A 15 -5.87 13.95 6.62
N VAL A 16 -6.74 13.17 5.98
CA VAL A 16 -7.95 13.64 5.30
C VAL A 16 -9.16 12.88 5.83
N THR A 17 -10.23 13.60 6.13
CA THR A 17 -11.53 13.02 6.48
C THR A 17 -12.49 13.22 5.32
N ILE A 18 -13.15 12.14 4.93
CA ILE A 18 -14.17 12.08 3.88
C ILE A 18 -15.47 11.61 4.52
N GLU A 19 -16.55 12.35 4.31
CA GLU A 19 -17.87 12.02 4.84
C GLU A 19 -18.90 12.20 3.73
N ASN A 20 -19.71 11.16 3.51
CA ASN A 20 -20.76 11.15 2.47
C ASN A 20 -20.19 11.50 1.08
N GLY A 21 -19.03 10.94 0.73
CA GLY A 21 -18.38 11.19 -0.55
C GLY A 21 -17.87 12.63 -0.76
N LYS A 22 -17.59 13.38 0.31
CA LYS A 22 -16.97 14.71 0.22
C LYS A 22 -15.85 14.89 1.23
N VAL A 23 -14.83 15.65 0.85
CA VAL A 23 -13.75 16.00 1.77
C VAL A 23 -14.26 16.97 2.83
N SER A 24 -14.35 16.53 4.09
CA SER A 24 -14.82 17.37 5.20
C SER A 24 -13.68 18.00 6.00
N ASN A 25 -12.51 17.37 6.06
CA ASN A 25 -11.33 17.90 6.74
C ASN A 25 -10.03 17.51 6.05
N VAL A 26 -9.04 18.40 6.09
CA VAL A 26 -7.67 18.15 5.61
C VAL A 26 -6.72 18.82 6.59
N GLU A 27 -5.81 18.04 7.16
CA GLU A 27 -4.79 18.54 8.07
C GLU A 27 -3.57 19.08 7.31
N LYS A 28 -2.52 19.49 8.02
CA LYS A 28 -1.29 19.96 7.37
C LYS A 28 -0.47 18.76 6.85
N PRO A 29 0.10 18.86 5.64
CA PRO A 29 1.05 17.86 5.15
C PRO A 29 2.32 17.86 6.00
N LEU A 30 2.96 16.69 6.11
CA LEU A 30 4.27 16.56 6.75
C LEU A 30 5.43 16.87 5.80
N ILE A 31 5.19 16.83 4.49
CA ILE A 31 6.18 17.13 3.46
C ILE A 31 5.57 18.02 2.37
N GLU A 32 6.42 18.79 1.70
CA GLU A 32 6.02 19.81 0.72
C GLU A 32 6.13 19.31 -0.72
N TYR A 33 6.91 18.26 -0.99
CA TYR A 33 7.14 17.78 -2.35
C TYR A 33 7.26 16.25 -2.41
N CYS A 34 6.75 15.67 -3.50
CA CYS A 34 6.92 14.26 -3.82
C CYS A 34 7.02 14.08 -5.34
N PRO A 35 8.11 13.48 -5.86
CA PRO A 35 8.32 13.28 -7.29
C PRO A 35 7.22 12.48 -7.99
N ILE A 36 6.56 11.57 -7.27
CA ILE A 36 5.43 10.80 -7.80
C ILE A 36 4.24 11.74 -8.07
N PHE A 37 3.91 12.64 -7.14
CA PHE A 37 2.79 13.56 -7.34
C PHE A 37 3.11 14.68 -8.34
N ALA A 38 4.35 15.17 -8.37
CA ALA A 38 4.81 16.08 -9.42
C ALA A 38 4.61 15.46 -10.81
N LYS A 39 5.15 14.24 -11.03
CA LYS A 39 5.06 13.56 -12.32
C LYS A 39 3.64 13.20 -12.75
N TYR A 40 2.84 12.60 -11.87
CA TYR A 40 1.55 12.02 -12.25
C TYR A 40 0.35 12.92 -11.99
N ARG A 41 0.51 13.99 -11.21
CA ARG A 41 -0.57 14.91 -10.84
C ARG A 41 -0.23 16.39 -11.06
N ASN A 42 0.99 16.71 -11.54
CA ASN A 42 1.45 18.08 -11.74
C ASN A 42 1.37 18.91 -10.45
N ILE A 43 1.70 18.28 -9.31
CA ILE A 43 1.72 18.90 -7.98
C ILE A 43 3.18 19.11 -7.59
N GLU A 44 3.68 20.34 -7.78
CA GLU A 44 5.04 20.75 -7.43
C GLU A 44 5.19 21.19 -5.96
N GLU A 45 4.08 21.55 -5.32
CA GLU A 45 4.02 21.89 -3.90
C GLU A 45 2.76 21.27 -3.27
N ILE A 46 2.92 20.59 -2.14
CA ILE A 46 1.84 19.92 -1.43
C ILE A 46 1.30 20.87 -0.36
N THR A 47 0.11 21.41 -0.60
CA THR A 47 -0.64 22.24 0.36
C THR A 47 -1.95 21.58 0.77
N PRO A 48 -2.56 21.93 1.93
CA PRO A 48 -3.86 21.41 2.32
C PRO A 48 -4.96 21.61 1.26
N GLU A 49 -4.91 22.71 0.52
CA GLU A 49 -5.83 23.03 -0.57
C GLU A 49 -5.65 22.06 -1.74
N LEU A 50 -4.41 21.86 -2.21
CA LEU A 50 -4.12 20.91 -3.30
C LEU A 50 -4.41 19.47 -2.90
N VAL A 51 -4.18 19.11 -1.63
CA VAL A 51 -4.58 17.79 -1.12
C VAL A 51 -6.09 17.62 -1.21
N ARG A 52 -6.88 18.63 -0.82
CA ARG A 52 -8.35 18.58 -0.92
C ARG A 52 -8.83 18.42 -2.34
N GLU A 53 -8.31 19.23 -3.25
CA GLU A 53 -8.65 19.18 -4.67
C GLU A 53 -8.29 17.81 -5.25
N ASN A 54 -7.11 17.27 -4.92
CA ASN A 54 -6.69 15.96 -5.40
C ASN A 54 -7.59 14.85 -4.87
N ILE A 55 -7.97 14.89 -3.59
CA ILE A 55 -8.85 13.88 -3.01
C ILE A 55 -10.27 14.01 -3.55
N GLN A 56 -10.80 15.22 -3.70
CA GLN A 56 -12.11 15.41 -4.32
C GLN A 56 -12.11 14.90 -5.77
N PHE A 57 -11.05 15.18 -6.53
CA PHE A 57 -10.86 14.60 -7.87
C PHE A 57 -10.91 13.07 -7.85
N ARG A 58 -10.26 12.40 -6.88
CA ARG A 58 -10.30 10.92 -6.77
C ARG A 58 -11.70 10.40 -6.47
N ILE A 59 -12.44 11.11 -5.62
CA ILE A 59 -13.83 10.77 -5.32
C ILE A 59 -14.68 10.90 -6.59
N ASP A 60 -14.53 11.99 -7.34
CA ASP A 60 -15.32 12.26 -8.54
C ASP A 60 -14.95 11.33 -9.72
N ASP A 61 -13.66 10.99 -9.85
CA ASP A 61 -13.10 10.21 -10.97
C ASP A 61 -13.38 8.70 -10.85
N PHE A 62 -13.09 8.09 -9.70
CA PHE A 62 -13.24 6.64 -9.52
C PHE A 62 -14.10 6.23 -8.33
N GLY A 63 -14.82 7.19 -7.72
CA GLY A 63 -15.76 6.90 -6.64
C GLY A 63 -15.11 6.53 -5.32
N MET A 64 -13.88 6.99 -5.05
CA MET A 64 -13.18 6.73 -3.78
C MET A 64 -14.09 7.06 -2.58
N CYS A 65 -14.18 6.15 -1.60
CA CYS A 65 -15.05 6.30 -0.42
C CYS A 65 -16.55 6.48 -0.75
N THR A 66 -17.05 5.93 -1.85
CA THR A 66 -18.47 5.99 -2.22
C THR A 66 -18.97 4.67 -2.81
N LYS A 67 -20.29 4.50 -2.91
CA LYS A 67 -20.90 3.38 -3.64
C LYS A 67 -20.49 3.26 -5.11
N ASN A 68 -20.02 4.36 -5.72
CA ASN A 68 -19.59 4.41 -7.11
C ASN A 68 -18.14 3.93 -7.30
N ARG A 69 -17.49 3.40 -6.24
CA ARG A 69 -16.12 2.90 -6.32
C ARG A 69 -15.92 1.94 -7.48
N GLN A 70 -14.95 2.26 -8.34
CA GLN A 70 -14.43 1.36 -9.37
C GLN A 70 -13.51 0.34 -8.71
N ILE A 71 -13.81 -0.96 -8.77
CA ILE A 71 -13.03 -1.98 -8.05
C ILE A 71 -11.84 -2.50 -8.86
N LYS A 72 -11.97 -2.56 -10.19
CA LYS A 72 -10.96 -3.07 -11.11
C LYS A 72 -10.33 -1.93 -11.88
N MET A 73 -8.99 -1.88 -11.90
CA MET A 73 -8.24 -0.84 -12.62
C MET A 73 -6.96 -1.40 -13.24
N SER A 74 -6.43 -0.71 -14.24
CA SER A 74 -5.10 -0.99 -14.79
C SER A 74 -3.99 -0.38 -13.93
N ASP A 75 -2.74 -0.79 -14.21
CA ASP A 75 -1.55 -0.24 -13.57
C ASP A 75 -1.53 1.30 -13.64
N MET A 76 -1.17 1.93 -12.51
CA MET A 76 -1.04 3.38 -12.41
C MET A 76 0.43 3.80 -12.49
N LEU A 77 1.32 2.96 -11.96
CA LEU A 77 2.76 3.17 -11.96
C LEU A 77 3.45 2.09 -12.79
N SER A 78 4.72 2.34 -13.14
CA SER A 78 5.56 1.29 -13.70
C SER A 78 5.93 0.25 -12.64
N VAL A 79 6.34 0.70 -11.45
CA VAL A 79 6.65 -0.18 -10.32
C VAL A 79 6.15 0.47 -9.04
N GLY A 80 5.31 -0.25 -8.32
CA GLY A 80 4.68 0.09 -7.06
C GLY A 80 4.24 -1.18 -6.35
N ILE A 81 3.73 -1.08 -5.12
CA ILE A 81 3.33 -2.26 -4.34
C ILE A 81 2.23 -3.05 -5.04
N SER A 82 1.15 -2.38 -5.47
CA SER A 82 0.07 -3.06 -6.19
C SER A 82 0.59 -3.66 -7.50
N GLU A 83 1.44 -2.96 -8.26
CA GLU A 83 2.03 -3.47 -9.51
C GLU A 83 2.87 -4.74 -9.30
N ILE A 84 3.66 -4.78 -8.22
CA ILE A 84 4.42 -5.98 -7.85
C ILE A 84 3.48 -7.12 -7.49
N LEU A 85 2.48 -6.86 -6.65
CA LEU A 85 1.49 -7.87 -6.23
C LEU A 85 0.73 -8.43 -7.43
N ARG A 86 0.20 -7.56 -8.29
CA ARG A 86 -0.52 -7.93 -9.52
C ARG A 86 0.31 -8.86 -10.39
N SER A 87 1.56 -8.50 -10.64
CA SER A 87 2.45 -9.29 -11.51
C SER A 87 2.71 -10.67 -10.93
N ASN A 88 2.88 -10.77 -9.61
CA ASN A 88 3.14 -12.02 -8.93
C ASN A 88 1.89 -12.88 -8.74
N LEU A 89 0.71 -12.27 -8.66
CA LEU A 89 -0.55 -12.97 -8.66
C LEU A 89 -0.84 -13.60 -10.03
N GLU A 90 -0.62 -12.85 -11.12
CA GLU A 90 -0.84 -13.35 -12.48
C GLU A 90 0.07 -14.53 -12.87
N VAL A 91 1.30 -14.57 -12.35
CA VAL A 91 2.22 -15.70 -12.61
C VAL A 91 2.15 -16.81 -11.55
N GLY A 92 1.26 -16.69 -10.56
CA GLY A 92 1.03 -17.70 -9.53
C GLY A 92 2.08 -17.77 -8.42
N ASN A 93 2.93 -16.76 -8.26
CA ASN A 93 3.86 -16.64 -7.13
C ASN A 93 3.12 -16.29 -5.82
N ILE A 94 1.99 -15.60 -5.93
CA ILE A 94 1.07 -15.24 -4.84
C ILE A 94 -0.31 -15.74 -5.25
N ASP A 95 -1.06 -16.35 -4.35
CA ASP A 95 -2.42 -16.83 -4.63
C ASP A 95 -3.51 -15.94 -4.01
N CYS A 96 -3.19 -15.21 -2.94
CA CYS A 96 -4.12 -14.30 -2.27
C CYS A 96 -3.40 -13.08 -1.70
N VAL A 97 -4.04 -11.91 -1.81
CA VAL A 97 -3.61 -10.67 -1.17
C VAL A 97 -4.60 -10.28 -0.07
N VAL A 98 -4.12 -10.20 1.16
CA VAL A 98 -4.83 -9.54 2.26
C VAL A 98 -4.50 -8.05 2.21
N GLY A 99 -5.52 -7.22 2.03
CA GLY A 99 -5.35 -5.76 1.93
C GLY A 99 -6.38 -4.98 2.72
N ALA A 100 -6.46 -3.69 2.42
CA ALA A 100 -7.42 -2.77 3.01
C ALA A 100 -8.06 -1.91 1.92
N CYS A 101 -9.38 -1.79 1.93
CA CYS A 101 -10.14 -0.96 0.99
C CYS A 101 -11.16 -0.10 1.74
N GLU A 102 -11.24 1.17 1.36
CA GLU A 102 -12.28 2.06 1.87
C GLU A 102 -13.67 1.54 1.49
N GLY A 103 -14.62 1.67 2.42
CA GLY A 103 -15.95 1.07 2.30
C GLY A 103 -16.02 -0.42 2.60
N VAL A 104 -14.89 -1.09 2.84
CA VAL A 104 -14.82 -2.57 2.94
C VAL A 104 -14.08 -3.02 4.19
N GLY A 105 -13.00 -2.33 4.55
CA GLY A 105 -12.09 -2.75 5.61
C GLY A 105 -11.06 -3.74 5.10
N THR A 106 -10.77 -4.76 5.89
CA THR A 106 -9.87 -5.86 5.47
C THR A 106 -10.60 -6.78 4.51
N LEU A 107 -9.91 -7.18 3.45
CA LEU A 107 -10.43 -8.06 2.42
C LEU A 107 -9.36 -9.00 1.86
N LEU A 108 -9.81 -10.09 1.27
CA LEU A 108 -9.01 -11.00 0.45
C LEU A 108 -9.18 -10.61 -1.03
N MET A 109 -8.09 -10.69 -1.79
CA MET A 109 -8.10 -10.38 -3.21
C MET A 109 -7.31 -11.45 -3.97
N THR A 110 -8.00 -12.10 -4.92
CA THR A 110 -7.43 -13.13 -5.80
C THR A 110 -7.48 -12.74 -7.28
N ASP A 111 -8.00 -11.55 -7.57
CA ASP A 111 -8.06 -10.97 -8.91
C ASP A 111 -7.05 -9.81 -9.01
N ALA A 112 -6.18 -9.89 -10.00
CA ALA A 112 -5.06 -8.97 -10.18
C ALA A 112 -5.52 -7.52 -10.44
N ASP A 113 -6.65 -7.34 -11.15
CA ASP A 113 -7.19 -6.03 -11.44
C ASP A 113 -7.92 -5.44 -10.22
N ILE A 114 -8.45 -6.29 -9.32
CA ILE A 114 -8.95 -5.86 -8.00
C ILE A 114 -7.79 -5.38 -7.13
N VAL A 115 -6.66 -6.12 -7.07
CA VAL A 115 -5.45 -5.68 -6.35
C VAL A 115 -4.99 -4.30 -6.81
N GLN A 116 -5.06 -4.02 -8.12
CA GLN A 116 -4.78 -2.69 -8.65
C GLN A 116 -5.82 -1.65 -8.29
N GLY A 117 -7.11 -1.95 -8.49
CA GLY A 117 -8.15 -0.97 -8.22
C GLY A 117 -8.22 -0.59 -6.74
N VAL A 118 -7.95 -1.54 -5.84
CA VAL A 118 -7.80 -1.28 -4.41
C VAL A 118 -6.49 -0.54 -4.14
N GLY A 119 -5.33 -1.10 -4.50
CA GLY A 119 -4.03 -0.61 -4.03
C GLY A 119 -3.39 0.53 -4.85
N GLY A 120 -3.58 0.58 -6.16
CA GLY A 120 -2.82 1.44 -7.09
C GLY A 120 -3.06 2.94 -6.92
N ARG A 121 -4.20 3.32 -6.31
CA ARG A 121 -4.52 4.72 -5.96
C ARG A 121 -4.84 4.88 -4.48
N ALA A 122 -4.63 3.83 -3.69
CA ALA A 122 -4.92 3.85 -2.26
C ALA A 122 -3.99 4.80 -1.51
N SER A 123 -4.58 5.41 -0.49
CA SER A 123 -3.91 6.19 0.54
C SER A 123 -3.71 5.30 1.77
N GLY A 124 -2.93 5.72 2.76
CA GLY A 124 -2.87 5.00 4.03
C GLY A 124 -4.25 5.02 4.70
N LEU A 125 -4.98 3.91 4.72
CA LEU A 125 -6.32 3.86 5.29
C LEU A 125 -6.25 3.78 6.83
N VAL A 126 -6.73 4.82 7.51
CA VAL A 126 -6.70 4.92 8.98
C VAL A 126 -7.96 4.33 9.59
N SER A 127 -9.12 4.66 9.02
CA SER A 127 -10.41 4.09 9.42
C SER A 127 -11.42 4.23 8.29
N THR A 128 -12.42 3.34 8.27
CA THR A 128 -13.49 3.36 7.28
C THR A 128 -14.79 2.88 7.90
N THR A 129 -15.91 3.20 7.27
CA THR A 129 -17.21 2.59 7.53
C THR A 129 -17.63 1.70 6.36
N PRO A 130 -18.54 0.71 6.57
CA PRO A 130 -19.05 -0.14 5.50
C PRO A 130 -19.77 0.65 4.40
N ILE A 131 -19.55 0.26 3.15
CA ILE A 131 -20.35 0.66 1.98
C ILE A 131 -20.79 -0.64 1.29
N PRO A 132 -22.04 -1.10 1.53
CA PRO A 132 -22.53 -2.38 1.04
C PRO A 132 -22.35 -2.57 -0.47
N GLU A 133 -22.60 -1.54 -1.27
CA GLU A 133 -22.48 -1.61 -2.74
C GLU A 133 -21.04 -1.86 -3.20
N VAL A 134 -20.05 -1.46 -2.42
CA VAL A 134 -18.63 -1.73 -2.70
C VAL A 134 -18.29 -3.17 -2.33
N MET A 135 -18.79 -3.64 -1.19
CA MET A 135 -18.61 -5.02 -0.73
C MET A 135 -19.24 -6.03 -1.70
N GLU A 136 -20.44 -5.74 -2.20
CA GLU A 136 -21.13 -6.55 -3.21
C GLU A 136 -20.32 -6.67 -4.51
N LYS A 137 -19.71 -5.57 -4.98
CA LYS A 137 -18.83 -5.59 -6.17
C LYS A 137 -17.56 -6.41 -5.97
N ILE A 138 -17.07 -6.51 -4.74
CA ILE A 138 -15.87 -7.29 -4.39
C ILE A 138 -16.19 -8.78 -4.15
N GLY A 139 -17.44 -9.08 -3.79
CA GLY A 139 -17.83 -10.38 -3.23
C GLY A 139 -17.79 -10.30 -1.71
N ILE A 140 -18.96 -10.42 -1.08
CA ILE A 140 -19.12 -10.28 0.37
C ILE A 140 -18.32 -11.32 1.14
N GLU A 141 -18.13 -12.49 0.54
CA GLU A 141 -17.32 -13.59 1.05
C GLU A 141 -15.84 -13.22 1.18
N ASN A 142 -15.34 -12.27 0.37
CA ASN A 142 -13.96 -11.81 0.42
C ASN A 142 -13.73 -10.76 1.51
N VAL A 143 -14.80 -10.22 2.09
CA VAL A 143 -14.73 -9.18 3.14
C VAL A 143 -14.55 -9.83 4.50
N LEU A 144 -13.64 -9.29 5.32
CA LEU A 144 -13.41 -9.83 6.66
C LEU A 144 -14.61 -9.63 7.58
N ASP A 145 -15.16 -8.41 7.61
CA ASP A 145 -16.29 -8.04 8.45
C ASP A 145 -17.13 -6.97 7.76
N ALA A 146 -18.22 -7.40 7.13
CA ALA A 146 -19.13 -6.53 6.40
C ALA A 146 -19.91 -5.55 7.31
N GLN A 147 -20.03 -5.84 8.61
CA GLN A 147 -20.80 -5.01 9.53
C GLN A 147 -20.00 -3.81 10.02
N THR A 148 -18.67 -3.98 10.18
CA THR A 148 -17.82 -2.95 10.79
C THR A 148 -16.78 -2.37 9.84
N ALA A 149 -16.46 -3.06 8.74
CA ALA A 149 -15.34 -2.73 7.85
C ALA A 149 -14.00 -2.60 8.62
N GLN A 150 -13.78 -3.49 9.61
CA GLN A 150 -12.59 -3.44 10.45
C GLN A 150 -11.28 -3.63 9.66
N LEU A 151 -10.25 -2.93 10.11
CA LEU A 151 -8.87 -3.07 9.63
C LEU A 151 -8.10 -3.99 10.58
N ASN A 152 -7.91 -5.23 10.17
CA ASN A 152 -7.30 -6.28 10.97
C ASN A 152 -6.57 -7.29 10.07
N PRO A 153 -5.29 -7.04 9.73
CA PRO A 153 -4.53 -7.91 8.83
C PRO A 153 -4.30 -9.30 9.40
N ILE A 154 -4.26 -9.48 10.72
CA ILE A 154 -4.10 -10.80 11.35
C ILE A 154 -5.35 -11.66 11.11
N LYS A 155 -6.54 -11.12 11.37
CA LYS A 155 -7.79 -11.85 11.05
C LYS A 155 -7.97 -12.04 9.55
N GLY A 156 -7.47 -11.13 8.73
CA GLY A 156 -7.41 -11.32 7.27
C GLY A 156 -6.54 -12.51 6.88
N LEU A 157 -5.36 -12.66 7.49
CA LEU A 157 -4.50 -13.83 7.33
C LEU A 157 -5.20 -15.13 7.78
N GLU A 158 -5.82 -15.13 8.96
CA GLU A 158 -6.59 -16.28 9.45
C GLU A 158 -7.68 -16.71 8.47
N LYS A 159 -8.44 -15.74 7.94
CA LYS A 159 -9.46 -15.99 6.93
C LYS A 159 -8.86 -16.59 5.67
N ALA A 160 -7.75 -16.05 5.16
CA ALA A 160 -7.09 -16.57 3.97
C ALA A 160 -6.60 -18.02 4.15
N ILE A 161 -6.04 -18.35 5.31
CA ILE A 161 -5.62 -19.72 5.64
C ILE A 161 -6.82 -20.67 5.67
N ASN A 162 -7.92 -20.25 6.31
CA ASN A 162 -9.14 -21.05 6.40
C ASN A 162 -9.80 -21.32 5.03
N GLU A 163 -9.62 -20.41 4.08
CA GLU A 163 -10.07 -20.58 2.69
C GLU A 163 -9.09 -21.39 1.83
N GLY A 164 -7.97 -21.82 2.40
CA GLY A 164 -7.03 -22.74 1.76
C GLY A 164 -5.91 -22.08 0.94
N TYR A 165 -5.77 -20.75 1.00
CA TYR A 165 -4.65 -20.06 0.35
C TYR A 165 -3.32 -20.40 1.03
N LYS A 166 -2.24 -20.45 0.24
CA LYS A 166 -0.92 -20.92 0.65
C LYS A 166 0.17 -19.89 0.47
N ASN A 167 0.08 -19.01 -0.51
CA ASN A 167 1.08 -17.99 -0.81
C ASN A 167 0.48 -16.60 -0.63
N ILE A 168 0.33 -16.21 0.63
CA ILE A 168 -0.48 -15.06 1.04
C ILE A 168 0.40 -13.81 1.14
N ALA A 169 0.11 -12.79 0.36
CA ALA A 169 0.73 -11.48 0.51
C ALA A 169 -0.16 -10.55 1.35
N ILE A 170 0.45 -9.73 2.19
CA ILE A 170 -0.25 -8.79 3.06
C ILE A 170 0.32 -7.40 2.87
N THR A 171 -0.52 -6.46 2.45
CA THR A 171 -0.16 -5.03 2.45
C THR A 171 -0.43 -4.43 3.82
N ILE A 172 0.58 -3.80 4.41
CA ILE A 172 0.46 -3.26 5.77
C ILE A 172 1.21 -1.94 5.93
N LEU A 173 0.68 -1.06 6.78
CA LEU A 173 1.38 0.14 7.22
C LEU A 173 2.42 -0.22 8.31
N PRO A 174 3.50 0.56 8.46
CA PRO A 174 4.43 0.43 9.57
C PRO A 174 3.69 0.36 10.91
N SER A 175 3.88 -0.74 11.61
CA SER A 175 3.26 -0.97 12.91
C SER A 175 3.88 -2.19 13.61
N PRO A 176 3.68 -2.35 14.93
CA PRO A 176 4.09 -3.56 15.65
C PRO A 176 3.43 -4.85 15.14
N LEU A 177 2.38 -4.75 14.31
CA LEU A 177 1.73 -5.92 13.71
C LEU A 177 2.62 -6.67 12.72
N ILE A 178 3.60 -6.01 12.09
CA ILE A 178 4.51 -6.64 11.13
C ILE A 178 5.25 -7.81 11.78
N LYS A 179 5.82 -7.57 12.97
CA LYS A 179 6.47 -8.60 13.78
C LYS A 179 5.48 -9.71 14.16
N LYS A 180 4.29 -9.34 14.65
CA LYS A 180 3.27 -10.32 15.08
C LYS A 180 2.83 -11.24 13.95
N ILE A 181 2.69 -10.72 12.73
CA ILE A 181 2.31 -11.51 11.57
C ILE A 181 3.46 -12.43 11.15
N ARG A 182 4.71 -11.94 11.16
CA ARG A 182 5.87 -12.77 10.82
C ARG A 182 6.09 -13.92 11.80
N GLU A 183 5.80 -13.69 13.08
CA GLU A 183 5.93 -14.66 14.17
C GLU A 183 4.60 -15.44 14.40
N TYR A 184 3.61 -15.29 13.52
CA TYR A 184 2.35 -16.02 13.61
C TYR A 184 2.57 -17.51 13.38
N ASP A 185 1.84 -18.37 14.11
CA ASP A 185 1.94 -19.82 13.96
C ASP A 185 1.23 -20.24 12.67
N LEU A 186 2.01 -20.61 11.66
CA LEU A 186 1.54 -20.91 10.31
C LEU A 186 1.54 -22.42 10.06
N PRO A 187 0.54 -22.95 9.32
CA PRO A 187 0.66 -24.28 8.74
C PRO A 187 1.95 -24.41 7.92
N SER A 188 2.56 -25.58 7.91
CA SER A 188 3.87 -25.81 7.27
C SER A 188 3.89 -25.58 5.75
N ASP A 189 2.71 -25.57 5.12
CA ASP A 189 2.53 -25.35 3.69
C ASP A 189 2.05 -23.93 3.35
N VAL A 190 1.98 -23.03 4.34
CA VAL A 190 1.59 -21.62 4.16
C VAL A 190 2.80 -20.71 4.27
N ASN A 191 2.96 -19.87 3.26
CA ASN A 191 3.93 -18.79 3.20
C ASN A 191 3.20 -17.44 3.31
N VAL A 192 3.75 -16.55 4.12
CA VAL A 192 3.24 -15.17 4.28
C VAL A 192 4.29 -14.18 3.83
N TYR A 193 3.89 -13.22 3.00
CA TYR A 193 4.75 -12.18 2.46
C TYR A 193 4.25 -10.79 2.86
N LEU A 194 5.13 -9.95 3.38
CA LEU A 194 4.78 -8.66 3.95
C LEU A 194 5.27 -7.52 3.04
N PHE A 195 4.31 -6.72 2.57
CA PHE A 195 4.51 -5.56 1.72
C PHE A 195 4.22 -4.30 2.53
N VAL A 196 5.26 -3.56 2.90
CA VAL A 196 5.16 -2.35 3.72
C VAL A 196 5.22 -1.11 2.85
N ALA A 197 4.18 -0.28 2.97
CA ALA A 197 4.07 1.00 2.26
C ALA A 197 3.86 2.15 3.23
N HIS A 198 3.84 3.39 2.71
CA HIS A 198 3.45 4.57 3.49
C HIS A 198 4.36 4.83 4.71
N THR A 199 5.66 4.75 4.47
CA THR A 199 6.71 4.79 5.50
C THR A 199 7.15 6.19 5.92
N THR A 200 6.60 7.26 5.34
CA THR A 200 6.94 8.66 5.70
C THR A 200 6.81 8.89 7.22
N GLY A 201 7.83 9.45 7.86
CA GLY A 201 7.79 9.76 9.30
C GLY A 201 7.78 8.55 10.24
N ILE A 202 8.12 7.36 9.74
CA ILE A 202 8.33 6.16 10.56
C ILE A 202 9.53 6.36 11.51
N SER A 203 9.45 5.83 12.72
CA SER A 203 10.56 5.85 13.68
C SER A 203 11.72 4.93 13.24
N MET A 204 12.90 5.12 13.85
CA MET A 204 14.06 4.25 13.61
C MET A 204 13.84 2.82 14.12
N ASP A 205 13.05 2.63 15.19
CA ASP A 205 12.79 1.28 15.70
C ASP A 205 11.80 0.53 14.82
N GLU A 206 10.72 1.17 14.37
CA GLU A 206 9.84 0.61 13.34
C GLU A 206 10.59 0.36 12.03
N THR A 207 11.56 1.22 11.66
CA THR A 207 12.43 0.99 10.50
C THR A 207 13.19 -0.33 10.63
N LYS A 208 13.84 -0.59 11.77
CA LYS A 208 14.56 -1.86 12.00
C LYS A 208 13.61 -3.06 11.93
N ASP A 209 12.43 -2.95 12.51
CA ASP A 209 11.42 -4.03 12.46
C ASP A 209 10.95 -4.28 11.03
N VAL A 210 10.68 -3.23 10.26
CA VAL A 210 10.29 -3.33 8.85
C VAL A 210 11.39 -4.04 8.03
N PHE A 211 12.65 -3.64 8.17
CA PHE A 211 13.76 -4.29 7.45
C PHE A 211 14.04 -5.73 7.90
N LYS A 212 13.69 -6.07 9.14
CA LYS A 212 13.88 -7.42 9.70
C LYS A 212 12.76 -8.38 9.28
N TYR A 213 11.53 -7.90 9.20
CA TYR A 213 10.35 -8.76 9.13
C TYR A 213 9.57 -8.66 7.81
N ALA A 214 9.72 -7.58 7.04
CA ALA A 214 9.05 -7.42 5.75
C ALA A 214 9.75 -8.20 4.62
N ASP A 215 9.14 -8.20 3.43
CA ASP A 215 9.75 -8.69 2.19
C ASP A 215 10.00 -7.55 1.20
N ILE A 216 9.03 -6.63 1.10
CA ILE A 216 9.09 -5.44 0.27
C ILE A 216 8.78 -4.20 1.11
N VAL A 217 9.55 -3.12 0.92
CA VAL A 217 9.39 -1.86 1.65
C VAL A 217 9.55 -0.68 0.70
N THR A 218 8.62 0.28 0.71
CA THR A 218 8.82 1.55 -0.01
C THR A 218 9.51 2.59 0.87
N SER A 219 10.33 3.46 0.28
CA SER A 219 11.03 4.51 1.04
C SER A 219 10.14 5.67 1.48
N CYS A 220 9.09 5.96 0.70
CA CYS A 220 8.35 7.23 0.73
C CYS A 220 9.28 8.43 1.00
N ALA A 221 8.85 9.38 1.83
CA ALA A 221 9.66 10.49 2.31
C ALA A 221 10.38 10.17 3.62
N SER A 222 10.60 8.89 3.94
CA SER A 222 11.25 8.50 5.19
C SER A 222 12.75 8.74 5.14
N LYS A 223 13.25 9.57 6.07
CA LYS A 223 14.69 9.68 6.30
C LYS A 223 15.26 8.37 6.86
N ASN A 224 14.59 7.79 7.84
CA ASN A 224 15.05 6.59 8.55
C ASN A 224 15.19 5.37 7.62
N ILE A 225 14.21 5.13 6.73
CA ILE A 225 14.29 4.03 5.77
C ILE A 225 15.51 4.20 4.84
N ARG A 226 15.73 5.41 4.30
CA ARG A 226 16.85 5.68 3.38
C ARG A 226 18.21 5.56 4.06
N ASP A 227 18.35 6.09 5.26
CA ASP A 227 19.59 6.00 6.05
C ASP A 227 19.91 4.56 6.41
N TYR A 228 18.89 3.78 6.82
CA TYR A 228 19.07 2.38 7.17
C TYR A 228 19.41 1.53 5.93
N ALA A 229 18.70 1.73 4.82
CA ALA A 229 19.00 1.07 3.55
C ALA A 229 20.42 1.37 3.05
N SER A 230 20.91 2.60 3.24
CA SER A 230 22.29 2.97 2.86
C SER A 230 23.35 2.21 3.65
N LYS A 231 23.03 1.78 4.88
CA LYS A 231 23.92 0.98 5.74
C LYS A 231 23.93 -0.50 5.35
N ILE A 232 22.74 -1.09 5.19
CA ILE A 232 22.60 -2.54 4.97
C ILE A 232 22.53 -2.95 3.48
N LYS A 233 22.37 -1.98 2.58
CA LYS A 233 22.45 -2.12 1.11
C LYS A 233 21.55 -3.23 0.52
N PRO A 234 20.24 -3.28 0.88
CA PRO A 234 19.29 -4.24 0.33
C PRO A 234 19.15 -4.08 -1.18
N TYR A 235 18.72 -5.13 -1.86
CA TYR A 235 18.33 -5.02 -3.27
C TYR A 235 17.19 -4.01 -3.41
N TYR A 236 17.22 -3.14 -4.41
CA TYR A 236 16.21 -2.08 -4.56
C TYR A 236 15.99 -1.70 -6.01
N TYR A 237 14.85 -1.08 -6.33
CA TYR A 237 14.60 -0.46 -7.64
C TYR A 237 14.04 0.96 -7.50
N GLY A 238 14.42 1.84 -8.44
CA GLY A 238 14.01 3.25 -8.47
C GLY A 238 14.88 4.16 -7.59
N SER A 239 14.87 5.47 -7.89
CA SER A 239 15.68 6.49 -7.20
C SER A 239 14.84 7.50 -6.41
N SER A 240 13.74 8.00 -6.99
CA SER A 240 12.90 9.00 -6.36
C SER A 240 12.18 8.50 -5.11
N VAL A 241 11.52 7.35 -5.21
CA VAL A 241 10.91 6.64 -4.07
C VAL A 241 11.29 5.17 -4.21
N PRO A 242 12.50 4.77 -3.77
CA PRO A 242 12.98 3.41 -3.95
C PRO A 242 12.05 2.37 -3.31
N ILE A 243 11.95 1.22 -3.97
CA ILE A 243 11.34 0.01 -3.42
C ILE A 243 12.46 -0.95 -3.07
N TYR A 244 12.55 -1.32 -1.80
CA TYR A 244 13.54 -2.24 -1.26
C TYR A 244 12.96 -3.65 -1.18
N ALA A 245 13.69 -4.61 -1.71
CA ALA A 245 13.54 -6.02 -1.42
C ALA A 245 14.45 -6.37 -0.24
N VAL A 246 13.82 -6.71 0.88
CA VAL A 246 14.50 -6.97 2.15
C VAL A 246 14.54 -8.46 2.51
N SER A 247 13.99 -9.31 1.64
CA SER A 247 14.09 -10.77 1.67
C SER A 247 14.35 -11.33 0.27
N ASP A 248 14.75 -12.61 0.18
CA ASP A 248 14.94 -13.30 -1.11
C ASP A 248 13.63 -13.39 -1.91
N MET A 249 12.51 -13.63 -1.23
CA MET A 249 11.19 -13.65 -1.86
C MET A 249 10.77 -12.24 -2.31
N GLY A 250 11.06 -11.21 -1.52
CA GLY A 250 10.89 -9.82 -1.93
C GLY A 250 11.64 -9.53 -3.23
N ARG A 251 12.90 -10.00 -3.36
CA ARG A 251 13.67 -9.83 -4.60
C ARG A 251 12.99 -10.55 -5.76
N LYS A 252 12.58 -11.81 -5.59
CA LYS A 252 11.83 -12.56 -6.60
C LYS A 252 10.60 -11.79 -7.07
N PHE A 253 9.83 -11.21 -6.15
CA PHE A 253 8.64 -10.45 -6.49
C PHE A 253 8.94 -9.19 -7.29
N LEU A 254 9.97 -8.44 -6.88
CA LEU A 254 10.40 -7.24 -7.58
C LEU A 254 10.93 -7.58 -8.98
N ASP A 255 11.77 -8.60 -9.10
CA ASP A 255 12.33 -9.04 -10.39
C ASP A 255 11.22 -9.51 -11.35
N THR A 256 10.25 -10.28 -10.84
CA THR A 256 9.05 -10.68 -11.61
C THR A 256 8.32 -9.47 -12.20
N ARG A 257 8.18 -8.38 -11.43
CA ARG A 257 7.57 -7.15 -11.94
C ARG A 257 8.42 -6.53 -13.03
N LEU A 258 9.73 -6.39 -12.81
CA LEU A 258 10.65 -5.76 -13.76
C LEU A 258 10.69 -6.50 -15.10
N GLU A 259 10.79 -7.83 -15.05
CA GLU A 259 10.78 -8.70 -16.22
C GLU A 259 9.48 -8.55 -17.01
N LYS A 260 8.33 -8.58 -16.33
CA LYS A 260 7.01 -8.44 -16.96
C LYS A 260 6.86 -7.14 -17.75
N ILE A 261 7.45 -6.05 -17.29
CA ILE A 261 7.39 -4.75 -17.97
C ILE A 261 8.61 -4.47 -18.86
N GLY A 262 9.45 -5.48 -19.12
CA GLY A 262 10.64 -5.36 -19.96
C GLY A 262 11.69 -4.37 -19.44
N LYS A 263 11.75 -4.17 -18.12
CA LYS A 263 12.79 -3.35 -17.48
C LYS A 263 13.96 -4.23 -17.04
N SER A 264 15.15 -3.67 -17.13
CA SER A 264 16.35 -4.31 -16.57
C SER A 264 16.20 -4.51 -15.06
N LEU A 265 16.71 -5.64 -14.58
CA LEU A 265 16.88 -5.88 -13.15
C LEU A 265 17.77 -4.80 -12.52
N SER A 266 17.63 -4.60 -11.22
CA SER A 266 18.43 -3.61 -10.53
C SER A 266 19.90 -4.02 -10.46
N THR A 267 20.78 -3.05 -10.70
CA THR A 267 22.22 -3.22 -10.52
C THR A 267 22.66 -3.04 -9.06
N ASN A 268 21.71 -2.75 -8.15
CA ASN A 268 21.93 -2.58 -6.72
C ASN A 268 23.08 -1.60 -6.35
N LYS A 269 23.12 -0.43 -6.99
CA LYS A 269 24.22 0.52 -6.88
C LYS A 269 24.09 1.42 -5.64
N TYR A 270 25.12 1.46 -4.80
CA TYR A 270 25.22 2.39 -3.66
C TYR A 270 26.46 3.31 -3.79
N PRO A 271 26.43 4.57 -3.30
CA PRO A 271 25.28 5.24 -2.69
C PRO A 271 24.16 5.52 -3.71
N GLN A 272 22.92 5.58 -3.23
CA GLN A 272 21.77 5.86 -4.09
C GLN A 272 21.78 7.32 -4.55
N GLU A 273 21.33 7.56 -5.78
CA GLU A 273 21.16 8.90 -6.32
C GLU A 273 19.95 9.60 -5.67
N ASN A 274 20.18 10.81 -5.14
CA ASN A 274 19.18 11.59 -4.39
C ASN A 274 18.77 12.90 -5.10
N ASN A 275 18.80 12.93 -6.44
CA ASN A 275 18.62 14.16 -7.21
C ASN A 275 17.17 14.67 -7.24
N ASN A 276 16.18 13.78 -7.13
CA ASN A 276 14.75 14.12 -7.18
C ASN A 276 13.97 13.21 -6.22
N ILE A 277 13.97 13.59 -4.94
CA ILE A 277 13.37 12.82 -3.84
C ILE A 277 12.29 13.66 -3.13
N PRO A 278 11.40 13.04 -2.34
CA PRO A 278 10.47 13.80 -1.52
C PRO A 278 11.18 14.76 -0.56
N ASN A 279 10.56 15.91 -0.28
CA ASN A 279 11.14 16.96 0.55
C ASN A 279 10.09 17.61 1.48
N PRO A 280 10.42 17.89 2.75
CA PRO A 280 11.54 17.31 3.50
C PRO A 280 11.47 15.77 3.58
N LEU A 281 12.62 15.14 3.82
CA LEU A 281 12.64 13.79 4.36
C LEU A 281 12.41 13.86 5.87
N VAL A 282 11.45 13.06 6.36
CA VAL A 282 11.00 13.06 7.76
C VAL A 282 10.99 11.68 8.38
#